data_AF-A0A0D1Z282-F1
#
_entry.id   AF-A0A0D1Z282-F1
#
_cell.length_a   1.000
_cell.length_b   1.000
_cell.length_c   1.000
_cell.angle_alpha   90.00
_cell.angle_beta   90.00
_cell.angle_gamma   90.00
#
_symmetry.space_group_name_H-M   'P 1'
#
loop_
_entity.id
_entity.type
_entity.pdbx_description
1 polymer ?
#
loop_
_entity_poly.entity_id
_entity_poly.type
_entity_poly.pdbx_seq_one_letter_code
_entity_poly.pdbx_strand_id
1 'polypeptide(L)'
;MPFFYVALFTWALVAGNGVGPLFSIPNKITSGWSIGYVFCSTILATIGGNATFAVNMADITRYAKNPRSSAIAQAFALPICITMIELLGTLMAATAQVVYGEVLWNPLTIILLWNNRTAKFFAGFLFAFATIATNITGNSIPFAHDIMGIFPKYLNFRRGQIICAILGFAMNPWVIQARASRFFNFVGGYSIFLGPLVGIILCDYFIIRKAKPYNMLHLYKTNGLYWYWKGCNPRALTAWMVGVTPLLPGLIYNINSNIKMGKGILEFYTLGWLDGLVIAALTYYLLCLAFPFATLTVDGSHVVVEAKDEESVMDTSAEGKPADVIAAKEIQ
;
A
#
# COMPACT_ATOMS: atom_id res chain seq x y z
N MET A 1 -11.63 -15.92 14.14
CA MET A 1 -12.20 -14.69 13.54
C MET A 1 -13.47 -14.91 12.74
N PRO A 2 -13.56 -15.89 11.81
CA PRO A 2 -14.76 -16.05 10.97
C PRO A 2 -16.06 -16.17 11.79
N PHE A 3 -16.05 -16.96 12.87
CA PHE A 3 -17.21 -17.11 13.75
C PHE A 3 -17.64 -15.83 14.46
N PHE A 4 -16.67 -14.98 14.85
CA PHE A 4 -16.97 -13.70 15.48
C PHE A 4 -17.63 -12.73 14.49
N TYR A 5 -17.10 -12.68 13.26
CA TYR A 5 -17.69 -11.90 12.18
C TYR A 5 -19.10 -12.38 11.84
N VAL A 6 -19.32 -13.69 11.72
CA VAL A 6 -20.67 -14.26 11.52
C VAL A 6 -21.60 -13.90 12.67
N ALA A 7 -21.14 -13.98 13.92
CA ALA A 7 -21.97 -13.60 15.07
C ALA A 7 -22.36 -12.11 15.06
N LEU A 8 -21.43 -11.21 14.75
CA LEU A 8 -21.71 -9.78 14.59
C LEU A 8 -22.64 -9.50 13.42
N PHE A 9 -22.46 -10.21 12.31
CA PHE A 9 -23.30 -10.07 11.13
C PHE A 9 -24.74 -10.49 11.42
N THR A 10 -24.91 -11.65 12.07
CA THR A 10 -26.22 -12.14 12.52
C THR A 10 -26.85 -11.16 13.52
N TRP A 11 -26.09 -10.63 14.46
CA TRP A 11 -26.59 -9.61 15.39
C TRP A 11 -27.08 -8.36 14.64
N ALA A 12 -26.29 -7.85 13.69
CA ALA A 12 -26.63 -6.66 12.94
C ALA A 12 -27.92 -6.85 12.12
N LEU A 13 -28.09 -8.03 11.49
CA LEU A 13 -29.32 -8.39 10.78
C LEU A 13 -30.54 -8.49 11.70
N VAL A 14 -30.40 -9.16 12.85
CA VAL A 14 -31.54 -9.35 13.77
C VAL A 14 -31.94 -8.01 14.40
N ALA A 15 -30.98 -7.23 14.88
CA ALA A 15 -31.24 -5.94 15.50
C ALA A 15 -31.73 -4.89 14.50
N GLY A 16 -31.31 -4.98 13.23
CA GLY A 16 -31.72 -4.10 12.14
C GLY A 16 -33.04 -4.47 11.46
N ASN A 17 -33.74 -5.52 11.93
CA ASN A 17 -34.92 -6.11 11.28
C ASN A 17 -34.66 -6.49 9.81
N GLY A 18 -33.53 -7.17 9.55
CA GLY A 18 -33.03 -7.52 8.23
C GLY A 18 -31.81 -6.67 7.85
N VAL A 19 -31.64 -6.37 6.57
CA VAL A 19 -30.55 -5.51 6.07
C VAL A 19 -30.71 -4.03 6.45
N GLY A 20 -31.71 -3.70 7.27
CA GLY A 20 -32.05 -2.32 7.64
C GLY A 20 -32.38 -1.45 6.42
N PRO A 21 -32.22 -0.13 6.52
CA PRO A 21 -32.43 0.78 5.41
C PRO A 21 -31.24 0.81 4.43
N LEU A 22 -30.21 -0.03 4.60
CA LEU A 22 -28.93 0.07 3.89
C LEU A 22 -29.10 0.24 2.37
N PHE A 23 -29.96 -0.58 1.75
CA PHE A 23 -30.23 -0.53 0.31
C PHE A 23 -31.33 0.45 -0.10
N SER A 24 -32.05 1.01 0.88
CA SER A 24 -33.16 1.95 0.68
C SER A 24 -32.79 3.39 1.01
N ILE A 25 -31.60 3.65 1.58
CA ILE A 25 -31.09 5.00 1.85
C ILE A 25 -30.84 5.69 0.50
N PRO A 26 -31.50 6.82 0.21
CA PRO A 26 -31.27 7.54 -1.02
C PRO A 26 -29.86 8.14 -1.04
N ASN A 27 -29.22 8.12 -2.21
CA ASN A 27 -27.92 8.76 -2.45
C ASN A 27 -28.06 10.30 -2.35
N LYS A 28 -28.00 10.85 -1.14
CA LYS A 28 -27.99 12.30 -0.90
C LYS A 28 -26.55 12.81 -0.91
N ILE A 29 -26.08 13.26 -2.07
CA ILE A 29 -24.78 13.93 -2.19
C ILE A 29 -24.95 15.38 -1.75
N THR A 30 -24.53 15.68 -0.52
CA THR A 30 -24.62 17.03 0.08
C THR A 30 -23.51 17.98 -0.38
N SER A 31 -22.51 17.47 -1.09
CA SER A 31 -21.27 18.18 -1.41
C SER A 31 -21.27 18.87 -2.79
N GLY A 32 -22.36 18.76 -3.57
CA GLY A 32 -22.49 19.36 -4.91
C GLY A 32 -21.68 18.65 -6.01
N TRP A 33 -21.03 17.53 -5.69
CA TRP A 33 -20.26 16.72 -6.64
C TRP A 33 -21.13 15.71 -7.37
N SER A 34 -20.66 15.23 -8.53
CA SER A 34 -21.37 14.19 -9.28
C SER A 34 -21.28 12.84 -8.56
N ILE A 35 -22.24 11.95 -8.85
CA ILE A 35 -22.21 10.56 -8.34
C ILE A 35 -20.90 9.86 -8.74
N GLY A 36 -20.42 10.08 -9.96
CA GLY A 36 -19.15 9.52 -10.45
C GLY A 36 -17.95 9.98 -9.62
N TYR A 37 -17.88 11.25 -9.24
CA TYR A 37 -16.81 11.77 -8.37
C TYR A 37 -16.78 11.07 -7.01
N VAL A 38 -17.95 10.92 -6.39
CA VAL A 38 -18.07 10.24 -5.08
C VAL A 38 -17.68 8.77 -5.20
N PHE A 39 -18.11 8.10 -6.28
CA PHE A 39 -17.75 6.72 -6.55
C PHE A 39 -16.22 6.54 -6.73
N CYS A 40 -15.57 7.34 -7.57
CA CYS A 40 -14.11 7.30 -7.74
C CYS A 40 -13.37 7.59 -6.42
N SER A 41 -13.85 8.57 -5.64
CA SER A 41 -13.29 8.88 -4.33
C SER A 41 -13.36 7.70 -3.36
N THR A 42 -14.46 6.92 -3.38
CA THR A 42 -14.56 5.70 -2.56
C THR A 42 -13.60 4.60 -3.01
N ILE A 43 -13.38 4.43 -4.32
CA ILE A 43 -12.36 3.51 -4.84
C ILE A 43 -10.97 3.87 -4.30
N LEU A 44 -10.60 5.16 -4.37
CA LEU A 44 -9.32 5.63 -3.84
C LEU A 44 -9.19 5.39 -2.33
N ALA A 45 -10.25 5.61 -1.55
CA ALA A 45 -10.23 5.34 -0.11
C ALA A 45 -9.97 3.84 0.18
N THR A 46 -10.62 2.94 -0.56
CA THR A 46 -10.45 1.48 -0.42
C THR A 46 -9.06 1.02 -0.85
N ILE A 47 -8.57 1.50 -2.00
CA ILE A 47 -7.22 1.21 -2.46
C ILE A 47 -6.21 1.74 -1.45
N GLY A 48 -6.39 2.97 -1.01
CA GLY A 48 -5.49 3.63 -0.08
C GLY A 48 -5.31 2.84 1.20
N GLY A 49 -6.41 2.43 1.83
CA GLY A 49 -6.38 1.60 3.05
C GLY A 49 -5.62 0.28 2.91
N ASN A 50 -5.51 -0.26 1.69
CA ASN A 50 -4.83 -1.51 1.40
C ASN A 50 -3.48 -1.34 0.68
N ALA A 51 -3.09 -0.11 0.30
CA ALA A 51 -1.91 0.15 -0.51
C ALA A 51 -0.60 -0.23 0.19
N THR A 52 -0.54 -0.06 1.53
CA THR A 52 0.62 -0.47 2.35
C THR A 52 0.84 -1.97 2.32
N PHE A 53 -0.23 -2.76 2.36
CA PHE A 53 -0.15 -4.21 2.24
C PHE A 53 0.29 -4.63 0.83
N ALA A 54 -0.10 -3.90 -0.20
CA ALA A 54 0.30 -4.18 -1.57
C ALA A 54 1.82 -4.01 -1.77
N VAL A 55 2.41 -2.93 -1.24
CA VAL A 55 3.87 -2.68 -1.35
C VAL A 55 4.70 -3.67 -0.54
N ASN A 56 4.22 -4.09 0.63
CA ASN A 56 4.97 -4.95 1.55
C ASN A 56 4.63 -6.44 1.39
N MET A 57 3.81 -6.80 0.40
CA MET A 57 3.37 -8.19 0.21
C MET A 57 4.54 -9.16 0.03
N ALA A 58 5.65 -8.70 -0.55
CA ALA A 58 6.87 -9.47 -0.75
C ALA A 58 7.43 -10.07 0.56
N ASP A 59 7.26 -9.38 1.70
CA ASP A 59 7.73 -9.83 3.01
C ASP A 59 7.04 -11.10 3.48
N ILE A 60 5.77 -11.28 3.10
CA ILE A 60 4.99 -12.46 3.46
C ILE A 60 5.15 -13.53 2.38
N THR A 61 5.09 -13.14 1.11
CA THR A 61 5.06 -14.10 0.00
C THR A 61 6.38 -14.81 -0.20
N ARG A 62 7.50 -14.27 0.29
CA ARG A 62 8.79 -14.98 0.32
C ARG A 62 8.77 -16.28 1.14
N TYR A 63 7.83 -16.42 2.07
CA TYR A 63 7.62 -17.63 2.87
C TYR A 63 6.61 -18.59 2.24
N ALA A 64 6.01 -18.24 1.10
CA ALA A 64 5.11 -19.12 0.39
C ALA A 64 5.88 -20.29 -0.24
N LYS A 65 5.35 -21.51 -0.12
CA LYS A 65 5.95 -22.70 -0.74
C LYS A 65 5.97 -22.59 -2.27
N ASN A 66 4.90 -22.05 -2.85
CA ASN A 66 4.70 -21.94 -4.29
C ASN A 66 4.21 -20.53 -4.67
N PRO A 67 4.67 -19.95 -5.80
CA PRO A 67 4.19 -18.66 -6.28
C PRO A 67 2.68 -18.63 -6.55
N ARG A 68 2.12 -19.74 -7.03
CA ARG A 68 0.67 -19.88 -7.29
C ARG A 68 -0.17 -19.76 -6.02
N SER A 69 0.35 -20.20 -4.87
CA SER A 69 -0.38 -20.13 -3.60
C SER A 69 -0.59 -18.69 -3.16
N SER A 70 0.41 -17.83 -3.36
CA SER A 70 0.28 -16.39 -3.13
C SER A 70 -0.74 -15.75 -4.08
N ALA A 71 -0.63 -16.03 -5.38
CA ALA A 71 -1.53 -15.46 -6.39
C ALA A 71 -3.01 -15.84 -6.15
N ILE A 72 -3.30 -17.09 -5.82
CA ILE A 72 -4.68 -17.55 -5.54
C ILE A 72 -5.24 -16.87 -4.28
N ALA A 73 -4.43 -16.75 -3.22
CA ALA A 73 -4.85 -16.05 -2.00
C ALA A 73 -5.18 -14.58 -2.30
N GLN A 74 -4.35 -13.90 -3.08
CA GLN A 74 -4.56 -12.50 -3.46
C GLN A 74 -5.74 -12.31 -4.42
N ALA A 75 -5.97 -13.25 -5.34
CA ALA A 75 -7.06 -13.14 -6.33
C ALA A 75 -8.44 -13.44 -5.73
N PHE A 76 -8.54 -14.36 -4.76
CA PHE A 76 -9.83 -14.81 -4.24
C PHE A 76 -10.01 -14.50 -2.76
N ALA A 77 -9.08 -14.90 -1.90
CA ALA A 77 -9.27 -14.75 -0.46
C ALA A 77 -9.32 -13.27 -0.05
N LEU A 78 -8.48 -12.42 -0.65
CA LEU A 78 -8.44 -11.00 -0.33
C LEU A 78 -9.73 -10.26 -0.74
N PRO A 79 -10.20 -10.31 -2.01
CA PRO A 79 -11.44 -9.65 -2.38
C PRO A 79 -12.66 -10.16 -1.60
N ILE A 80 -12.76 -11.48 -1.38
CA ILE A 80 -13.88 -12.06 -0.64
C ILE A 80 -13.86 -11.60 0.82
N CYS A 81 -12.75 -11.76 1.52
CA CYS A 81 -12.66 -11.41 2.94
C CYS A 81 -12.81 -9.91 3.19
N ILE A 82 -12.17 -9.05 2.38
CA ILE A 82 -12.30 -7.59 2.54
C ILE A 82 -13.74 -7.17 2.26
N THR A 83 -14.37 -7.65 1.19
CA THR A 83 -15.76 -7.31 0.87
C THR A 83 -16.71 -7.73 1.99
N MET A 84 -16.51 -8.90 2.60
CA MET A 84 -17.34 -9.34 3.73
C MET A 84 -17.17 -8.47 4.97
N ILE A 85 -15.95 -7.98 5.25
CA ILE A 85 -15.68 -7.10 6.39
C ILE A 85 -16.29 -5.71 6.15
N GLU A 86 -16.15 -5.16 4.94
CA GLU A 86 -16.75 -3.88 4.54
C GLU A 86 -18.28 -3.95 4.58
N LEU A 87 -18.87 -5.07 4.13
CA LEU A 87 -20.30 -5.32 4.21
C LEU A 87 -20.79 -5.38 5.67
N LEU A 88 -20.02 -6.01 6.57
CA LEU A 88 -20.35 -6.00 7.98
C LEU A 88 -20.31 -4.58 8.56
N GLY A 89 -19.26 -3.80 8.27
CA GLY A 89 -19.11 -2.43 8.79
C GLY A 89 -20.26 -1.53 8.35
N THR A 90 -20.61 -1.58 7.06
CA THR A 90 -21.74 -0.83 6.49
C THR A 90 -23.08 -1.27 7.07
N LEU A 91 -23.31 -2.59 7.20
CA LEU A 91 -24.51 -3.12 7.83
C LEU A 91 -24.63 -2.70 9.30
N MET A 92 -23.54 -2.78 10.08
CA MET A 92 -23.53 -2.33 11.47
C MET A 92 -23.86 -0.84 11.60
N ALA A 93 -23.32 0.01 10.73
CA ALA A 93 -23.64 1.44 10.73
C ALA A 93 -25.12 1.71 10.41
N ALA A 94 -25.69 0.97 9.45
CA ALA A 94 -27.12 1.07 9.11
C ALA A 94 -28.01 0.54 10.25
N THR A 95 -27.65 -0.57 10.88
CA THR A 95 -28.35 -1.10 12.05
C THR A 95 -28.31 -0.13 13.22
N ALA A 96 -27.19 0.54 13.46
CA ALA A 96 -27.09 1.57 14.50
C ALA A 96 -28.09 2.70 14.28
N GLN A 97 -28.32 3.11 13.02
CA GLN A 97 -29.33 4.12 12.70
C GLN A 97 -30.75 3.66 13.03
N VAL A 98 -31.07 2.38 12.82
CA VAL A 98 -32.39 1.81 13.14
C VAL A 98 -32.60 1.68 14.64
N VAL A 99 -31.60 1.17 15.35
CA VAL A 99 -31.72 0.82 16.78
C VAL A 99 -31.52 2.04 17.69
N TYR A 100 -30.58 2.91 17.35
CA TYR A 100 -30.15 4.02 18.19
C TYR A 100 -30.48 5.41 17.60
N GLY A 101 -30.98 5.49 16.36
CA GLY A 101 -31.34 6.75 15.71
C GLY A 101 -30.16 7.54 15.13
N GLU A 102 -28.93 7.02 15.24
CA GLU A 102 -27.71 7.68 14.77
C GLU A 102 -26.83 6.75 13.92
N VAL A 103 -26.19 7.30 12.89
CA VAL A 103 -25.25 6.56 12.05
C VAL A 103 -23.89 6.50 12.74
N LEU A 104 -23.57 5.34 13.31
CA LEU A 104 -22.30 5.10 13.99
C LEU A 104 -21.32 4.37 13.06
N TRP A 105 -20.22 5.04 12.73
CA TRP A 105 -19.18 4.47 11.86
C TRP A 105 -18.24 3.51 12.59
N ASN A 106 -18.12 3.62 13.91
CA ASN A 106 -17.20 2.81 14.71
C ASN A 106 -17.95 1.61 15.34
N PRO A 107 -17.60 0.36 14.99
CA PRO A 107 -18.29 -0.82 15.55
C PRO A 107 -18.10 -0.96 17.07
N LEU A 108 -17.00 -0.45 17.62
CA LEU A 108 -16.76 -0.49 19.07
C LEU A 108 -17.75 0.42 19.83
N THR A 109 -18.12 1.58 19.27
CA THR A 109 -19.11 2.44 19.91
C THR A 109 -20.50 1.80 19.89
N ILE A 110 -20.83 1.07 18.83
CA ILE A 110 -22.07 0.29 18.74
C ILE A 110 -22.10 -0.80 19.81
N ILE A 111 -21.02 -1.56 19.96
CA ILE A 111 -20.90 -2.61 20.98
C ILE A 111 -21.06 -2.03 22.39
N LEU A 112 -20.51 -0.86 22.66
CA LEU A 112 -20.64 -0.17 23.95
C LEU A 112 -22.09 0.22 24.29
N LEU A 113 -23.00 0.28 23.32
CA LEU A 113 -24.42 0.56 23.53
C LEU A 113 -25.25 -0.70 23.85
N TRP A 114 -24.68 -1.91 23.80
CA TRP A 114 -25.43 -3.13 24.13
C TRP A 114 -25.85 -3.18 25.61
N ASN A 115 -26.98 -3.80 25.95
CA ASN A 115 -27.34 -3.94 27.37
C ASN A 115 -26.58 -5.08 28.08
N ASN A 116 -26.12 -6.09 27.33
CA ASN A 116 -25.46 -7.27 27.87
C ASN A 116 -23.94 -7.04 28.07
N ARG A 117 -23.52 -6.94 29.34
CA ARG A 117 -22.10 -6.74 29.73
C ARG A 117 -21.19 -7.89 29.28
N THR A 118 -21.68 -9.13 29.33
CA THR A 118 -20.92 -10.32 28.91
C THR A 118 -20.66 -10.27 27.40
N ALA A 119 -21.68 -9.92 26.60
CA ALA A 119 -21.54 -9.76 25.16
C ALA A 119 -20.53 -8.66 24.80
N LYS A 120 -20.57 -7.51 25.51
CA LYS A 120 -19.57 -6.45 25.36
C LYS A 120 -18.16 -6.92 25.61
N PHE A 121 -17.95 -7.64 26.72
CA PHE A 121 -16.62 -8.15 27.09
C PHE A 121 -16.07 -9.06 26.00
N PHE A 122 -16.84 -10.07 25.57
CA PHE A 122 -16.36 -11.01 24.54
C PHE A 122 -16.15 -10.32 23.18
N ALA A 123 -17.04 -9.42 22.77
CA ALA A 123 -16.88 -8.69 21.53
C ALA A 123 -15.65 -7.77 21.56
N GLY A 124 -15.45 -7.03 22.65
CA GLY A 124 -14.27 -6.18 22.85
C GLY A 124 -12.97 -6.99 22.89
N PHE A 125 -12.96 -8.13 23.59
CA PHE A 125 -11.82 -9.04 23.65
C PHE A 125 -11.46 -9.58 22.26
N LEU A 126 -12.45 -9.99 21.47
CA LEU A 126 -12.23 -10.51 20.12
C LEU A 126 -11.75 -9.40 19.17
N PHE A 127 -12.27 -8.18 19.28
CA PHE A 127 -11.75 -7.02 18.54
C PHE A 127 -10.31 -6.69 18.92
N ALA A 128 -9.97 -6.72 20.22
CA ALA A 128 -8.61 -6.50 20.68
C ALA A 128 -7.66 -7.56 20.11
N PHE A 129 -8.04 -8.84 20.17
CA PHE A 129 -7.26 -9.93 19.60
C PHE A 129 -7.10 -9.80 18.06
N ALA A 130 -8.16 -9.42 17.34
CA ALA A 130 -8.10 -9.15 15.90
C ALA A 130 -7.14 -8.00 15.55
N THR A 131 -7.19 -6.94 16.36
CA THR A 131 -6.33 -5.76 16.19
C THR A 131 -4.87 -6.10 16.43
N ILE A 132 -4.56 -6.90 17.44
CA ILE A 132 -3.20 -7.39 17.72
C ILE A 132 -2.70 -8.25 16.56
N ALA A 133 -3.50 -9.23 16.12
CA ALA A 133 -3.11 -10.13 15.02
C ALA A 133 -2.77 -9.36 13.73
N THR A 134 -3.63 -8.40 13.36
CA THR A 134 -3.47 -7.58 12.15
C THR A 134 -2.25 -6.65 12.27
N ASN A 135 -2.02 -6.05 13.44
CA ASN A 135 -0.86 -5.18 13.64
C ASN A 135 0.48 -5.93 13.59
N ILE A 136 0.52 -7.15 14.12
CA ILE A 136 1.74 -7.97 14.04
C ILE A 136 2.06 -8.28 12.58
N THR A 137 1.11 -8.84 11.83
CA THR A 137 1.36 -9.29 10.45
C THR A 137 1.51 -8.14 9.46
N GLY A 138 0.68 -7.10 9.58
CA GLY A 138 0.60 -6.01 8.63
C GLY A 138 1.58 -4.87 8.83
N ASN A 139 1.94 -4.58 10.09
CA ASN A 139 2.71 -3.38 10.41
C ASN A 139 4.06 -3.74 11.06
N SER A 140 4.05 -4.63 12.06
CA SER A 140 5.25 -4.92 12.84
C SER A 140 6.30 -5.71 12.07
N ILE A 141 5.88 -6.73 11.29
CA ILE A 141 6.78 -7.55 10.48
C ILE A 141 7.43 -6.73 9.36
N PRO A 142 6.69 -5.99 8.50
CA PRO A 142 7.32 -5.19 7.45
C PRO A 142 8.26 -4.12 8.00
N PHE A 143 7.85 -3.39 9.03
CA PHE A 143 8.70 -2.38 9.66
C PHE A 143 10.01 -2.99 10.18
N ALA A 144 9.96 -4.18 10.80
CA ALA A 144 11.14 -4.86 11.26
C ALA A 144 12.07 -5.27 10.10
N HIS A 145 11.53 -5.68 8.96
CA HIS A 145 12.32 -5.98 7.76
C HIS A 145 13.00 -4.74 7.19
N ASP A 146 12.27 -3.62 7.07
CA ASP A 146 12.80 -2.37 6.55
C ASP A 146 14.00 -1.87 7.37
N ILE A 147 13.86 -1.78 8.69
CA ILE A 147 14.93 -1.22 9.53
C ILE A 147 16.13 -2.16 9.66
N MET A 148 15.94 -3.47 9.50
CA MET A 148 17.06 -4.42 9.40
C MET A 148 17.83 -4.22 8.11
N GLY A 149 17.17 -3.83 7.01
CA GLY A 149 17.84 -3.47 5.77
C GLY A 149 18.64 -2.18 5.89
N ILE A 150 18.10 -1.18 6.60
CA ILE A 150 18.75 0.14 6.78
C ILE A 150 19.90 0.08 7.80
N PHE A 151 19.71 -0.60 8.93
CA PHE A 151 20.69 -0.66 10.03
C PHE A 151 21.02 -2.10 10.45
N PRO A 152 21.54 -2.95 9.53
CA PRO A 152 21.71 -4.40 9.78
C PRO A 152 22.68 -4.72 10.92
N LYS A 153 23.63 -3.82 11.22
CA LYS A 153 24.61 -4.00 12.31
C LYS A 153 24.01 -3.80 13.70
N TYR A 154 22.96 -2.99 13.82
CA TYR A 154 22.42 -2.54 15.12
C TYR A 154 21.06 -3.15 15.45
N LEU A 155 20.26 -3.40 14.42
CA LEU A 155 18.89 -3.83 14.55
C LEU A 155 18.73 -5.27 14.08
N ASN A 156 18.01 -6.05 14.89
CA ASN A 156 17.53 -7.37 14.52
C ASN A 156 16.01 -7.37 14.52
N PHE A 157 15.42 -8.45 14.03
CA PHE A 157 13.97 -8.55 13.82
C PHE A 157 13.17 -8.21 15.10
N ARG A 158 13.58 -8.76 16.25
CA ARG A 158 12.89 -8.52 17.53
C ARG A 158 13.00 -7.07 17.98
N ARG A 159 14.20 -6.47 17.88
CA ARG A 159 14.40 -5.05 18.22
C ARG A 159 13.54 -4.16 17.34
N GLY A 160 13.39 -4.50 16.06
CA GLY A 160 12.57 -3.72 15.15
C GLY A 160 11.09 -3.74 15.46
N GLN A 161 10.55 -4.89 15.85
CA GLN A 161 9.16 -4.98 16.30
C GLN A 161 8.90 -4.13 17.55
N ILE A 162 9.85 -4.09 18.50
CA ILE A 162 9.74 -3.24 19.70
C ILE A 162 9.77 -1.76 19.33
N ILE A 163 10.68 -1.34 18.45
CA ILE A 163 10.74 0.06 17.97
C ILE A 163 9.43 0.44 17.27
N CYS A 164 8.88 -0.45 16.43
CA CYS A 164 7.59 -0.25 15.79
C CYS A 164 6.47 0.03 16.81
N ALA A 165 6.42 -0.75 17.90
CA ALA A 165 5.40 -0.59 18.94
C ALA A 165 5.54 0.74 19.69
N ILE A 166 6.77 1.14 20.02
CA ILE A 166 7.05 2.42 20.69
C ILE A 166 6.67 3.60 19.79
N LEU A 167 7.12 3.60 18.53
CA LEU A 167 6.83 4.67 17.58
C LEU A 167 5.32 4.75 17.28
N GLY A 168 4.67 3.61 17.07
CA GLY A 168 3.23 3.55 16.83
C GLY A 168 2.42 4.16 17.97
N PHE A 169 2.82 3.94 19.23
CA PHE A 169 2.19 4.58 20.38
C PHE A 169 2.50 6.08 20.45
N ALA A 170 3.77 6.47 20.23
CA ALA A 170 4.22 7.87 20.29
C ALA A 170 3.57 8.77 19.22
N MET A 171 3.11 8.21 18.10
CA MET A 171 2.37 8.94 17.06
C MET A 171 0.96 9.39 17.49
N ASN A 172 0.48 8.97 18.66
CA ASN A 172 -0.85 9.31 19.19
C ASN A 172 -1.99 9.00 18.21
N PRO A 173 -2.16 7.72 17.80
CA PRO A 173 -3.09 7.34 16.72
C PRO A 173 -4.56 7.71 17.00
N TRP A 174 -4.93 7.84 18.28
CA TRP A 174 -6.27 8.29 18.69
C TRP A 174 -6.61 9.71 18.19
N VAL A 175 -5.62 10.55 17.90
CA VAL A 175 -5.84 11.88 17.31
C VAL A 175 -6.39 11.77 15.88
N ILE A 176 -5.90 10.79 15.12
CA ILE A 176 -6.36 10.51 13.75
C ILE A 176 -7.75 9.85 13.79
N GLN A 177 -7.94 8.87 14.69
CA GLN A 177 -9.22 8.14 14.82
C GLN A 177 -10.36 8.99 15.39
N ALA A 178 -10.06 10.13 16.01
CA ALA A 178 -11.08 10.94 16.68
C ALA A 178 -12.17 11.51 15.74
N ARG A 179 -11.96 11.55 14.41
CA ARG A 179 -13.01 11.88 13.42
C ARG A 179 -12.84 11.06 12.13
N ALA A 180 -13.94 10.59 11.55
CA ALA A 180 -13.93 9.82 10.30
C ALA A 180 -13.27 10.60 9.14
N SER A 181 -13.53 11.91 9.02
CA SER A 181 -12.90 12.75 7.99
C SER A 181 -11.38 12.81 8.13
N ARG A 182 -10.85 12.95 9.35
CA ARG A 182 -9.40 12.94 9.60
C ARG A 182 -8.76 11.62 9.22
N PHE A 183 -9.44 10.50 9.50
CA PHE A 183 -8.98 9.18 9.11
C PHE A 183 -8.88 9.03 7.58
N PHE A 184 -9.95 9.36 6.84
CA PHE A 184 -9.93 9.29 5.38
C PHE A 184 -8.91 10.24 4.74
N ASN A 185 -8.73 11.43 5.31
CA ASN A 185 -7.72 12.39 4.86
C ASN A 185 -6.30 11.84 5.04
N PHE A 186 -6.03 11.20 6.17
CA PHE A 186 -4.75 10.53 6.42
C PHE A 186 -4.50 9.39 5.42
N VAL A 187 -5.50 8.52 5.20
CA VAL A 187 -5.42 7.39 4.27
C VAL A 187 -5.19 7.86 2.83
N GLY A 188 -5.96 8.84 2.38
CA GLY A 188 -5.77 9.45 1.07
C GLY A 188 -4.39 10.09 0.92
N GLY A 189 -3.90 10.73 1.99
CA GLY A 189 -2.63 11.45 1.97
C GLY A 189 -1.39 10.58 1.82
N TYR A 190 -1.30 9.39 2.44
CA TYR A 190 -0.14 8.54 2.17
C TYR A 190 -0.23 7.81 0.83
N SER A 191 -1.45 7.59 0.33
CA SER A 191 -1.70 6.82 -0.90
C SER A 191 -1.07 7.45 -2.14
N ILE A 192 -1.00 8.79 -2.19
CA ILE A 192 -0.37 9.51 -3.31
C ILE A 192 1.13 9.26 -3.44
N PHE A 193 1.79 8.83 -2.35
CA PHE A 193 3.22 8.54 -2.36
C PHE A 193 3.50 7.07 -2.70
N LEU A 194 2.60 6.17 -2.27
CA LEU A 194 2.73 4.73 -2.52
C LEU A 194 2.37 4.34 -3.95
N GLY A 195 1.36 4.97 -4.56
CA GLY A 195 0.96 4.69 -5.95
C GLY A 195 2.13 4.83 -6.95
N PRO A 196 2.80 6.00 -7.01
CA PRO A 196 4.00 6.22 -7.81
C PRO A 196 5.11 5.19 -7.58
N LEU A 197 5.34 4.82 -6.31
CA LEU A 197 6.37 3.84 -5.93
C LEU A 197 6.06 2.46 -6.52
N VAL A 198 4.81 2.00 -6.40
CA VAL A 198 4.35 0.74 -7.01
C VAL A 198 4.51 0.79 -8.53
N GLY A 199 4.16 1.91 -9.17
CA GLY A 199 4.29 2.09 -10.61
C GLY A 199 5.72 1.88 -11.11
N ILE A 200 6.70 2.44 -10.39
CA ILE A 200 8.12 2.26 -10.70
C ILE A 200 8.55 0.81 -10.54
N ILE A 201 8.19 0.16 -9.43
CA ILE A 201 8.54 -1.25 -9.18
C ILE A 201 7.96 -2.17 -10.27
N LEU A 202 6.69 -1.98 -10.63
CA LEU A 202 6.04 -2.77 -11.68
C LEU A 202 6.70 -2.55 -13.04
N CYS A 203 6.99 -1.30 -13.40
CA CYS A 203 7.65 -0.97 -14.65
C CYS A 203 9.07 -1.56 -14.71
N ASP A 204 9.87 -1.40 -13.65
CA ASP A 204 11.24 -1.91 -13.61
C ASP A 204 11.26 -3.44 -13.76
N TYR A 205 10.44 -4.15 -12.99
CA TYR A 205 10.45 -5.60 -13.01
C TYR A 205 9.84 -6.20 -14.28
N PHE A 206 8.62 -5.80 -14.65
CA PHE A 206 7.90 -6.45 -15.74
C PHE A 206 8.26 -5.91 -17.13
N ILE A 207 8.52 -4.62 -17.26
CA ILE A 207 8.74 -3.97 -18.57
C ILE A 207 10.24 -3.89 -18.87
N ILE A 208 11.02 -3.23 -18.01
CA ILE A 208 12.45 -3.01 -18.24
C ILE A 208 13.23 -4.32 -18.14
N ARG A 209 13.03 -5.07 -17.06
CA ARG A 209 13.74 -6.34 -16.81
C ARG A 209 13.05 -7.57 -17.39
N LYS A 210 11.86 -7.41 -17.99
CA LYS A 210 11.09 -8.51 -18.63
C LYS A 210 10.84 -9.70 -17.68
N ALA A 211 10.55 -9.42 -16.42
CA ALA A 211 10.33 -10.40 -15.34
C ALA A 211 11.50 -11.36 -15.08
N LYS A 212 12.73 -10.94 -15.40
CA LYS A 212 13.95 -11.68 -15.05
C LYS A 212 14.29 -11.50 -13.56
N PRO A 213 14.83 -12.53 -12.89
CA PRO A 213 15.17 -12.46 -11.48
C PRO A 213 16.33 -11.47 -11.24
N TYR A 214 16.34 -10.86 -10.04
CA TYR A 214 17.45 -10.04 -9.60
C TYR A 214 18.63 -10.91 -9.15
N ASN A 215 19.85 -10.47 -9.48
CA ASN A 215 21.05 -11.02 -8.85
C ASN A 215 21.07 -10.68 -7.35
N MET A 216 20.87 -11.69 -6.49
CA MET A 216 20.77 -11.50 -5.05
C MET A 216 22.07 -11.00 -4.42
N LEU A 217 23.23 -11.43 -4.90
CA LEU A 217 24.52 -11.07 -4.31
C LEU A 217 24.80 -9.57 -4.44
N HIS A 218 24.49 -9.01 -5.61
CA HIS A 218 24.68 -7.58 -5.86
C HIS A 218 23.65 -6.68 -5.16
N LEU A 219 22.54 -7.21 -4.65
CA LEU A 219 21.61 -6.45 -3.78
C LEU A 219 22.22 -6.15 -2.40
N TYR A 220 23.17 -6.95 -1.93
CA TYR A 220 23.84 -6.77 -0.63
C TYR A 220 25.24 -6.16 -0.72
N LYS A 221 25.70 -5.79 -1.93
CA LYS A 221 27.05 -5.25 -2.17
C LYS A 221 27.02 -3.73 -2.38
N THR A 222 27.83 -2.99 -1.62
CA THR A 222 28.11 -1.58 -1.91
C THR A 222 28.91 -1.47 -3.20
N ASN A 223 28.60 -0.49 -4.06
CA ASN A 223 29.13 -0.39 -5.42
C ASN A 223 28.84 -1.64 -6.31
N GLY A 224 27.72 -2.34 -6.04
CA GLY A 224 27.22 -3.42 -6.90
C GLY A 224 26.41 -2.93 -8.11
N LEU A 225 25.82 -3.87 -8.87
CA LEU A 225 25.06 -3.58 -10.10
C LEU A 225 23.87 -2.64 -9.89
N TYR A 226 23.33 -2.58 -8.67
CA TYR A 226 22.18 -1.75 -8.29
C TYR A 226 22.58 -0.56 -7.42
N TRP A 227 23.86 -0.20 -7.39
CA TRP A 227 24.34 0.96 -6.62
C TRP A 227 24.02 2.29 -7.32
N TYR A 228 23.94 2.30 -8.65
CA TYR A 228 23.64 3.50 -9.44
C TYR A 228 24.54 4.69 -9.01
N TRP A 229 24.01 5.92 -9.00
CA TRP A 229 24.73 7.11 -8.57
C TRP A 229 24.74 7.22 -7.03
N LYS A 230 25.87 6.85 -6.41
CA LYS A 230 26.09 6.93 -4.94
C LYS A 230 25.02 6.21 -4.09
N GLY A 231 24.49 5.08 -4.57
CA GLY A 231 23.43 4.33 -3.90
C GLY A 231 22.01 4.77 -4.27
N CYS A 232 21.84 5.71 -5.19
CA CYS A 232 20.55 6.25 -5.60
C CYS A 232 20.32 6.12 -7.11
N ASN A 233 19.15 5.62 -7.50
CA ASN A 233 18.71 5.63 -8.89
C ASN A 233 18.03 6.98 -9.21
N PRO A 234 18.69 7.91 -9.91
CA PRO A 234 18.12 9.23 -10.19
C PRO A 234 16.86 9.14 -11.07
N ARG A 235 16.74 8.10 -11.91
CA ARG A 235 15.59 7.90 -12.80
C ARG A 235 14.37 7.51 -12.00
N ALA A 236 14.51 6.58 -11.06
CA ALA A 236 13.44 6.18 -10.15
C ALA A 236 13.00 7.36 -9.28
N LEU A 237 13.96 8.12 -8.72
CA LEU A 237 13.66 9.26 -7.86
C LEU A 237 12.95 10.38 -8.62
N THR A 238 13.39 10.67 -9.85
CA THR A 238 12.72 11.64 -10.74
C THR A 238 11.32 11.18 -11.12
N ALA A 239 11.15 9.92 -11.52
CA ALA A 239 9.85 9.36 -11.85
C ALA A 239 8.87 9.40 -10.67
N TRP A 240 9.36 9.15 -9.46
CA TRP A 240 8.56 9.24 -8.24
C TRP A 240 8.12 10.68 -7.98
N MET A 241 9.04 11.65 -8.07
CA MET A 241 8.72 13.07 -7.91
C MET A 241 7.69 13.54 -8.94
N VAL A 242 7.84 13.13 -10.21
CA VAL A 242 6.90 13.48 -11.29
C VAL A 242 5.52 12.83 -11.07
N GLY A 243 5.46 11.62 -10.51
CA GLY A 243 4.19 10.98 -10.15
C GLY A 243 3.47 11.64 -8.96
N VAL A 244 4.23 12.08 -7.95
CA VAL A 244 3.68 12.71 -6.73
C VAL A 244 3.24 14.15 -6.96
N THR A 245 4.03 14.94 -7.70
CA THR A 245 3.85 16.40 -7.80
C THR A 245 2.44 16.82 -8.27
N PRO A 246 1.84 16.20 -9.30
CA PRO A 246 0.50 16.54 -9.77
C PRO A 246 -0.61 16.27 -8.73
N LEU A 247 -0.35 15.40 -7.76
CA LEU A 247 -1.32 14.99 -6.74
C LEU A 247 -1.27 15.87 -5.48
N LEU A 248 -0.18 16.61 -5.27
CA LEU A 248 0.01 17.48 -4.10
C LEU A 248 -1.09 18.53 -3.94
N PRO A 249 -1.58 19.22 -4.98
CA PRO A 249 -2.66 20.20 -4.83
C PRO A 249 -3.95 19.59 -4.26
N GLY A 250 -4.30 18.36 -4.66
CA GLY A 250 -5.46 17.65 -4.13
C GLY A 250 -5.28 17.26 -2.66
N LEU A 251 -4.07 16.86 -2.27
CA LEU A 251 -3.72 16.61 -0.86
C LEU A 251 -3.84 17.88 -0.01
N ILE A 252 -3.34 19.02 -0.52
CA ILE A 252 -3.42 20.30 0.19
C ILE A 252 -4.87 20.67 0.46
N TYR A 253 -5.75 20.53 -0.53
CA TYR A 253 -7.19 20.76 -0.36
C TYR A 253 -7.81 19.80 0.66
N ASN A 254 -7.41 18.53 0.61
CA ASN A 254 -7.93 17.50 1.50
C ASN A 254 -7.56 17.78 2.98
N ILE A 255 -6.34 18.27 3.24
CA ILE A 255 -5.88 18.69 4.58
C ILE A 255 -6.52 20.01 5.01
N ASN A 256 -6.58 21.00 4.11
CA ASN A 256 -7.11 22.33 4.40
C ASN A 256 -8.06 22.79 3.28
N SER A 257 -9.35 22.56 3.50
CA SER A 257 -10.41 22.92 2.55
C SER A 257 -10.62 24.43 2.38
N ASN A 258 -9.98 25.27 3.20
CA ASN A 258 -10.03 26.73 3.01
C ASN A 258 -9.22 27.18 1.78
N ILE A 259 -8.28 26.37 1.32
CA ILE A 259 -7.47 26.65 0.13
C ILE A 259 -8.28 26.22 -1.09
N LYS A 260 -8.86 27.17 -1.82
CA LYS A 260 -9.66 26.86 -3.01
C LYS A 260 -8.76 26.30 -4.12
N MET A 261 -9.11 25.12 -4.63
CA MET A 261 -8.47 24.50 -5.79
C MET A 261 -9.43 24.43 -6.97
N GLY A 262 -8.88 24.38 -8.18
CA GLY A 262 -9.67 24.19 -9.40
C GLY A 262 -10.39 22.83 -9.38
N LYS A 263 -11.62 22.79 -9.89
CA LYS A 263 -12.46 21.59 -9.90
C LYS A 263 -11.77 20.38 -10.54
N GLY A 264 -11.10 20.59 -11.67
CA GLY A 264 -10.41 19.52 -12.41
C GLY A 264 -9.25 18.87 -11.64
N ILE A 265 -8.55 19.62 -10.78
CA ILE A 265 -7.49 19.08 -9.92
C ILE A 265 -8.07 18.14 -8.86
N LEU A 266 -9.23 18.50 -8.30
CA LEU A 266 -9.92 17.67 -7.32
C LEU A 266 -10.48 16.41 -7.96
N GLU A 267 -11.02 16.52 -9.18
CA GLU A 267 -11.45 15.37 -9.98
C GLU A 267 -10.28 14.43 -10.30
N PHE A 268 -9.14 14.98 -10.73
CA PHE A 268 -7.91 14.20 -10.95
C PHE A 268 -7.45 13.49 -9.66
N TYR A 269 -7.50 14.18 -8.52
CA TYR A 269 -7.13 13.57 -7.24
C TYR A 269 -8.01 12.37 -6.85
N THR A 270 -9.24 12.23 -7.38
CA THR A 270 -10.12 11.11 -7.02
C THR A 270 -9.61 9.74 -7.43
N LEU A 271 -8.69 9.66 -8.39
CA LEU A 271 -8.00 8.43 -8.78
C LEU A 271 -6.49 8.53 -8.52
N GLY A 272 -6.07 9.42 -7.61
CA GLY A 272 -4.68 9.81 -7.44
C GLY A 272 -3.69 8.66 -7.22
N TRP A 273 -4.11 7.56 -6.60
CA TRP A 273 -3.26 6.37 -6.48
C TRP A 273 -2.95 5.73 -7.85
N LEU A 274 -3.96 5.58 -8.72
CA LEU A 274 -3.81 5.06 -10.08
C LEU A 274 -3.09 6.06 -10.99
N ASP A 275 -3.45 7.33 -10.90
CA ASP A 275 -2.82 8.38 -11.71
C ASP A 275 -1.33 8.49 -11.38
N GLY A 276 -0.99 8.51 -10.09
CA GLY A 276 0.40 8.49 -9.63
C GLY A 276 1.17 7.26 -10.10
N LEU A 277 0.53 6.07 -10.04
CA LEU A 277 1.10 4.82 -10.53
C LEU A 277 1.42 4.90 -12.02
N VAL A 278 0.46 5.32 -12.84
CA VAL A 278 0.62 5.38 -14.30
C VAL A 278 1.65 6.44 -14.69
N ILE A 279 1.57 7.63 -14.11
CA ILE A 279 2.51 8.73 -14.41
C ILE A 279 3.94 8.33 -14.04
N ALA A 280 4.15 7.76 -12.86
CA ALA A 280 5.49 7.34 -12.43
C ALA A 280 6.02 6.17 -13.27
N ALA A 281 5.18 5.18 -13.58
CA ALA A 281 5.56 4.05 -14.43
C ALA A 281 5.96 4.51 -15.85
N LEU A 282 5.17 5.37 -16.47
CA LEU A 282 5.46 5.93 -17.79
C LEU A 282 6.71 6.81 -17.76
N THR A 283 6.86 7.67 -16.75
CA THR A 283 8.04 8.52 -16.61
C THR A 283 9.30 7.68 -16.43
N TYR A 284 9.25 6.64 -15.60
CA TYR A 284 10.35 5.72 -15.40
C TYR A 284 10.72 4.98 -16.69
N TYR A 285 9.71 4.48 -17.41
CA TYR A 285 9.91 3.83 -18.71
C TYR A 285 10.60 4.76 -19.71
N LEU A 286 10.11 5.99 -19.88
CA LEU A 286 10.67 6.97 -20.79
C LEU A 286 12.10 7.37 -20.41
N LEU A 287 12.39 7.54 -19.12
CA LEU A 287 13.74 7.82 -18.64
C LEU A 287 14.70 6.65 -18.90
N CYS A 288 14.23 5.41 -18.75
CA CYS A 288 15.02 4.22 -19.06
C CYS A 288 15.23 4.03 -20.57
N LEU A 289 14.33 4.52 -21.43
CA LEU A 289 14.55 4.55 -22.88
C LEU A 289 15.53 5.65 -23.30
N ALA A 290 15.39 6.85 -22.73
CA ALA A 290 16.25 7.99 -23.04
C ALA A 290 17.69 7.79 -22.53
N PHE A 291 17.82 7.17 -21.35
CA PHE A 291 19.08 6.83 -20.73
C PHE A 291 19.10 5.32 -20.48
N PRO A 292 19.48 4.48 -21.45
CA PRO A 292 19.46 3.03 -21.27
C PRO A 292 20.42 2.58 -20.18
N PHE A 293 20.04 1.49 -19.50
CA PHE A 293 20.95 0.67 -18.72
C PHE A 293 21.83 -0.14 -19.68
N ALA A 294 23.13 -0.29 -19.40
CA ALA A 294 23.94 -1.28 -20.08
C ALA A 294 23.70 -2.68 -19.52
N THR A 295 23.31 -3.61 -20.37
CA THR A 295 23.17 -5.00 -19.97
C THR A 295 24.54 -5.64 -19.81
N LEU A 296 24.86 -6.14 -18.62
CA LEU A 296 26.02 -7.04 -18.43
C LEU A 296 25.50 -8.46 -18.25
N THR A 297 26.07 -9.38 -18.99
CA THR A 297 25.86 -10.82 -18.80
C THR A 297 26.86 -11.29 -17.76
N VAL A 298 26.39 -11.58 -16.55
CA VAL A 298 27.20 -12.19 -15.48
C VAL A 298 26.69 -13.61 -15.28
N ASP A 299 27.57 -14.61 -15.46
CA ASP A 299 27.31 -16.04 -15.22
C ASP A 299 26.09 -16.62 -15.96
N GLY A 300 25.91 -16.30 -17.25
CA GLY A 300 24.81 -16.82 -18.08
C GLY A 300 23.42 -16.29 -17.71
N SER A 301 23.33 -15.39 -16.73
CA SER A 301 22.12 -14.63 -16.42
C SER A 301 22.21 -13.24 -17.08
N HIS A 302 21.25 -12.90 -17.94
CA HIS A 302 21.17 -11.56 -18.52
C HIS A 302 20.74 -10.56 -17.44
N VAL A 303 21.66 -9.72 -16.95
CA VAL A 303 21.37 -8.70 -15.94
C VAL A 303 21.45 -7.31 -16.59
N VAL A 304 20.46 -6.46 -16.27
CA VAL A 304 20.41 -5.07 -16.72
C VAL A 304 21.15 -4.21 -15.68
N VAL A 305 22.21 -3.49 -16.09
CA VAL A 305 23.17 -2.75 -15.24
C VAL A 305 23.32 -1.30 -15.75
N GLU A 306 23.74 -0.33 -14.96
CA GLU A 306 24.07 1.00 -15.49
C GLU A 306 25.55 1.02 -15.90
N ALA A 307 25.89 1.06 -17.20
CA ALA A 307 27.28 1.35 -17.58
C ALA A 307 27.49 2.85 -17.46
N LYS A 308 28.22 3.25 -16.43
CA LYS A 308 29.02 4.47 -16.52
C LYS A 308 30.44 4.35 -15.99
N ASP A 309 30.78 3.26 -15.31
CA ASP A 309 32.14 3.07 -14.79
C ASP A 309 32.71 1.76 -15.34
N GLU A 310 33.41 1.83 -16.48
CA GLU A 310 34.23 0.73 -17.02
C GLU A 310 35.20 0.19 -15.94
N GLU A 311 35.66 1.04 -15.02
CA GLU A 311 36.51 0.66 -13.89
C GLU A 311 35.80 -0.23 -12.86
N SER A 312 34.50 -0.04 -12.59
CA SER A 312 33.75 -0.90 -11.65
C SER A 312 33.46 -2.29 -12.22
N VAL A 313 33.47 -2.40 -13.55
CA VAL A 313 33.23 -3.64 -14.30
C VAL A 313 34.52 -4.45 -14.40
N MET A 314 35.67 -3.81 -14.64
CA MET A 314 36.96 -4.52 -14.71
C MET A 314 37.41 -5.12 -13.37
N ASP A 315 37.05 -4.51 -12.23
CA ASP A 315 37.40 -5.05 -10.92
C ASP A 315 36.61 -6.33 -10.55
N THR A 316 35.60 -6.70 -11.36
CA THR A 316 34.87 -7.97 -11.24
C THR A 316 35.45 -9.11 -12.07
N SER A 317 36.38 -8.84 -13.00
CA SER A 317 37.09 -9.88 -13.76
C SER A 317 38.37 -10.35 -13.07
N ALA A 318 38.30 -10.66 -11.76
CA ALA A 318 39.39 -11.32 -11.05
C ALA A 318 39.67 -12.76 -11.55
N GLU A 319 38.90 -13.24 -12.54
CA GLU A 319 39.14 -14.49 -13.27
C GLU A 319 39.28 -14.27 -14.80
N GLY A 320 40.07 -13.28 -15.23
CA GLY A 320 40.79 -13.33 -16.51
C GLY A 320 40.01 -13.58 -17.81
N LYS A 321 38.68 -13.45 -17.84
CA LYS A 321 37.85 -13.53 -19.05
C LYS A 321 37.15 -12.18 -19.26
N PRO A 322 37.27 -11.58 -20.46
CA PRO A 322 36.60 -10.32 -20.74
C PRO A 322 35.08 -10.55 -20.69
N ALA A 323 34.38 -9.73 -19.91
CA ALA A 323 32.93 -9.64 -19.98
C ALA A 323 32.57 -8.93 -21.29
N ASP A 324 31.82 -9.59 -22.17
CA ASP A 324 31.33 -8.98 -23.40
C ASP A 324 30.33 -7.87 -23.06
N VAL A 325 30.80 -6.63 -23.14
CA VAL A 325 29.97 -5.42 -23.03
C VAL A 325 29.25 -5.26 -24.36
N ILE A 326 28.08 -5.88 -24.50
CA ILE A 326 27.21 -5.64 -25.66
C ILE A 326 26.53 -4.29 -25.44
N ALA A 327 26.98 -3.27 -26.16
CA ALA A 327 26.31 -1.98 -26.20
C ALA A 327 24.87 -2.19 -26.68
N ALA A 328 23.90 -1.53 -26.01
CA ALA A 328 22.46 -1.69 -26.23
C ALA A 328 21.95 -1.29 -27.64
N LYS A 329 22.83 -1.05 -28.61
CA LYS A 329 22.50 -0.73 -30.00
C LYS A 329 22.37 -1.96 -30.92
N GLU A 330 22.77 -3.16 -30.48
CA GLU A 330 22.80 -4.35 -31.34
C GLU A 330 21.68 -5.37 -31.11
N ILE A 331 20.63 -5.00 -30.37
CA ILE A 331 19.44 -5.84 -30.24
C ILE A 331 18.22 -5.03 -30.71
N GLN A 332 18.11 -4.87 -32.02
CA GLN A 332 16.84 -4.59 -32.72
C GLN A 332 16.28 -5.89 -33.25
#